data_AF-A0A537HL13-F1
#
_entry.id   AF-A0A537HL13-F1
#
_cell.length_a   1.000
_cell.length_b   1.000
_cell.length_c   1.000
_cell.angle_alpha   90.00
_cell.angle_beta   90.00
_cell.angle_gamma   90.00
#
_symmetry.space_group_name_H-M   'P 1'
#
loop_
_entity.id
_entity.type
_entity.pdbx_description
1 polymer ?
#
loop_
_entity_poly.entity_id
_entity_poly.type
_entity_poly.pdbx_seq_one_letter_code
_entity_poly.pdbx_strand_id
1 'polypeptide(L)'
;MPKVARLHAILWGVFSTGGFIAALLLPILIYLVGIAYPLGLWPVSSGDPTSAILNHHHIGTLFLFVTVAGSLYHGIYRFQSTRMASHGHSLKEFKAYREKMNEKILEQGNLQIKRFFNLDTQAYNDGALPRKTKELMGLVASLVLRCDDCVTYHIIQCVEQKVSDAEFFEAFNIGLIVGGSIAIPHLRSAVEMLEECRRKERQT
;
A
#
# COMPACT_ATOMS: atom_id res chain seq x y z
N MET A 1 -14.38 -0.46 21.99
CA MET A 1 -13.61 -1.08 20.88
C MET A 1 -13.52 -2.57 21.11
N PRO A 2 -13.81 -3.42 20.10
CA PRO A 2 -13.63 -4.86 20.23
C PRO A 2 -12.18 -5.19 20.59
N LYS A 3 -11.96 -6.25 21.38
CA LYS A 3 -10.62 -6.64 21.90
C LYS A 3 -9.58 -6.78 20.77
N VAL A 4 -10.01 -7.25 19.60
CA VAL A 4 -9.19 -7.40 18.39
C VAL A 4 -8.69 -6.05 17.86
N ALA A 5 -9.53 -5.01 17.86
CA ALA A 5 -9.14 -3.68 17.38
C ALA A 5 -8.11 -3.00 18.30
N ARG A 6 -8.21 -3.21 19.61
CA ARG A 6 -7.21 -2.72 20.58
C ARG A 6 -5.87 -3.41 20.41
N LEU A 7 -5.86 -4.73 20.22
CA LEU A 7 -4.63 -5.50 19.98
C LEU A 7 -3.94 -5.04 18.68
N HIS A 8 -4.71 -4.86 17.61
CA HIS A 8 -4.19 -4.33 16.34
C HIS A 8 -3.55 -2.95 16.54
N ALA A 9 -4.22 -2.02 17.21
CA ALA A 9 -3.69 -0.67 17.45
C ALA A 9 -2.37 -0.69 18.25
N ILE A 10 -2.26 -1.56 19.25
CA ILE A 10 -1.03 -1.73 20.04
C ILE A 10 0.11 -2.27 19.17
N LEU A 11 -0.16 -3.31 18.38
CA LEU A 11 0.81 -3.90 17.45
C LEU A 11 1.28 -2.87 16.40
N TRP A 12 0.38 -2.01 15.93
CA TRP A 12 0.69 -0.93 15.00
C TRP A 12 1.54 0.18 15.64
N GLY A 13 1.30 0.50 16.91
CA GLY A 13 2.15 1.42 17.68
C GLY A 13 3.57 0.89 17.86
N VAL A 14 3.72 -0.42 18.13
CA VAL A 14 5.03 -1.09 18.19
C VAL A 14 5.72 -1.10 16.82
N PHE A 15 4.96 -1.27 15.73
CA PHE A 15 5.47 -1.18 14.36
C PHE A 15 6.03 0.22 14.03
N SER A 16 5.31 1.28 14.40
CA SER A 16 5.75 2.66 14.19
C SER A 16 7.03 2.97 14.99
N THR A 17 7.10 2.49 16.23
CA THR A 17 8.28 2.61 17.09
C THR A 17 9.49 1.86 16.51
N GLY A 18 9.28 0.65 15.97
CA GLY A 18 10.33 -0.14 15.31
C GLY A 18 10.90 0.54 14.05
N GLY A 19 10.05 1.18 13.25
CA GLY A 19 10.48 1.95 12.07
C GLY A 19 11.34 3.16 12.43
N PHE A 20 10.98 3.90 13.49
CA PHE A 20 11.77 5.02 14.01
C PHE A 20 13.15 4.56 14.53
N ILE A 21 13.16 3.47 15.30
CA ILE A 21 14.39 2.88 15.86
C ILE A 21 15.33 2.42 14.72
N ALA A 22 14.79 1.74 13.71
CA ALA A 22 15.57 1.30 12.56
C ALA A 22 16.14 2.48 11.74
N ALA A 23 15.35 3.55 11.54
CA ALA A 23 15.80 4.71 10.76
C ALA A 23 16.86 5.55 11.49
N LEU A 24 16.82 5.61 12.83
CA LEU A 24 17.73 6.45 13.62
C LEU A 24 18.97 5.67 14.10
N LEU A 25 18.78 4.50 14.73
CA LEU A 25 19.83 3.82 15.49
C LEU A 25 20.67 2.88 14.62
N LEU A 26 20.08 2.29 13.57
CA LEU A 26 20.80 1.37 12.70
C LEU A 26 21.93 2.06 11.90
N PRO A 27 21.74 3.25 11.29
CA PRO A 27 22.83 3.94 10.60
C PRO A 27 23.95 4.37 11.56
N ILE A 28 23.60 4.79 12.79
CA ILE A 28 24.59 5.14 13.82
C ILE A 28 25.41 3.91 14.20
N LEU A 29 24.76 2.75 14.43
CA LEU A 29 25.46 1.52 14.78
C LEU A 29 26.37 1.05 13.63
N ILE A 30 25.90 1.11 12.38
CA ILE A 30 26.67 0.78 11.18
C ILE A 30 27.87 1.73 11.04
N TYR A 31 27.67 3.04 11.26
CA TYR A 31 28.76 4.01 11.20
C TYR A 31 29.81 3.74 12.28
N LEU A 32 29.38 3.57 13.54
CA LEU A 32 30.30 3.39 14.67
C LEU A 32 31.12 2.10 14.56
N VAL A 33 30.46 0.97 14.30
CA VAL A 33 31.08 -0.36 14.30
C VAL A 33 31.66 -0.73 12.93
N GLY A 34 30.98 -0.35 11.84
CA GLY A 34 31.35 -0.75 10.48
C GLY A 34 32.26 0.22 9.74
N ILE A 35 32.33 1.50 10.15
CA ILE A 35 33.14 2.52 9.46
C ILE A 35 34.16 3.17 10.41
N ALA A 36 33.69 3.79 11.50
CA ALA A 36 34.53 4.61 12.37
C ALA A 36 35.59 3.79 13.12
N TYR A 37 35.21 2.63 13.66
CA TYR A 37 36.15 1.76 14.37
C TYR A 37 37.19 1.09 13.44
N PRO A 38 36.83 0.44 12.32
CA PRO A 38 37.80 -0.19 11.42
C PRO A 38 38.77 0.80 10.76
N LEU A 39 38.35 2.05 10.56
CA LEU A 39 39.17 3.11 9.96
C LEU A 39 39.92 3.95 10.99
N GLY A 40 39.82 3.64 12.29
CA GLY A 40 40.49 4.40 13.35
C GLY A 40 39.99 5.84 13.52
N LEU A 41 38.78 6.15 13.03
CA LEU A 41 38.09 7.43 13.21
C LEU A 41 37.39 7.52 14.58
N TRP A 42 37.34 6.42 15.32
CA TRP A 42 36.86 6.33 16.69
C TRP A 42 37.94 6.85 17.68
N PRO A 43 37.57 7.47 18.82
CA PRO A 43 38.55 7.97 19.77
C PRO A 43 39.45 6.83 20.26
N VAL A 44 40.73 6.89 19.88
CA VAL A 44 41.73 5.85 20.10
C VAL A 44 41.96 5.57 21.60
N SER A 45 41.56 6.50 22.48
CA SER A 45 41.64 6.36 23.93
C SER A 45 40.47 5.61 24.58
N SER A 46 39.37 5.38 23.85
CA SER A 46 38.25 4.54 24.31
C SER A 46 38.40 3.15 23.70
N GLY A 47 38.35 2.09 24.51
CA GLY A 47 38.49 0.71 24.07
C GLY A 47 37.48 0.31 22.98
N ASP A 48 37.60 -0.92 22.47
CA ASP A 48 36.75 -1.45 21.41
C ASP A 48 35.25 -1.14 21.66
N PRO A 49 34.56 -0.39 20.79
CA PRO A 49 33.16 -0.03 20.99
C PRO A 49 32.24 -1.26 21.01
N THR A 50 32.62 -2.38 20.39
CA THR A 50 31.89 -3.65 20.51
C THR A 50 31.96 -4.19 21.93
N SER A 51 33.10 -4.00 22.61
CA SER A 51 33.27 -4.40 24.02
C SER A 51 32.41 -3.54 24.95
N ALA A 52 32.19 -2.26 24.65
CA ALA A 52 31.27 -1.41 25.42
C ALA A 52 29.81 -1.89 25.27
N ILE A 53 29.42 -2.35 24.08
CA ILE A 53 28.09 -2.90 23.82
C ILE A 53 27.92 -4.29 24.46
N LEU A 54 28.96 -5.14 24.41
CA LEU A 54 28.90 -6.52 24.89
C LEU A 54 29.15 -6.67 26.40
N ASN A 55 29.95 -5.79 27.01
CA ASN A 55 30.31 -5.88 28.44
C ASN A 55 29.33 -5.15 29.38
N HIS A 56 28.50 -4.21 28.89
CA HIS A 56 27.36 -3.68 29.64
C HIS A 56 26.14 -4.61 29.48
N HIS A 57 26.27 -5.80 30.08
CA HIS A 57 25.50 -7.02 29.78
C HIS A 57 23.98 -6.89 29.65
N HIS A 58 23.33 -5.94 30.30
CA HIS A 58 21.87 -5.78 30.22
C HIS A 58 21.44 -4.64 29.30
N ILE A 59 22.13 -3.51 29.31
CA ILE A 59 21.75 -2.33 28.53
C ILE A 59 22.10 -2.52 27.05
N GLY A 60 23.30 -3.00 26.74
CA GLY A 60 23.73 -3.25 25.36
C GLY A 60 22.94 -4.38 24.71
N THR A 61 22.66 -5.45 25.47
CA THR A 61 21.81 -6.55 25.02
C THR A 61 20.38 -6.09 24.74
N LEU A 62 19.79 -5.26 25.62
CA LEU A 62 18.46 -4.69 25.38
C LEU A 62 18.44 -3.79 24.13
N PHE A 63 19.47 -2.96 23.95
CA PHE A 63 19.60 -2.09 22.77
C PHE A 63 19.69 -2.90 21.46
N LEU A 64 20.54 -3.92 21.41
CA LEU A 64 20.67 -4.79 20.24
C LEU A 64 19.38 -5.57 19.98
N PHE A 65 18.78 -6.13 21.03
CA PHE A 65 17.51 -6.85 20.92
C PHE A 65 16.41 -5.94 20.35
N VAL A 66 16.23 -4.74 20.91
CA VAL A 66 15.21 -3.77 20.44
C VAL A 66 15.48 -3.32 19.00
N THR A 67 16.74 -3.05 18.65
CA THR A 67 17.09 -2.58 17.30
C THR A 67 16.88 -3.69 16.25
N VAL A 68 17.35 -4.91 16.52
CA VAL A 68 17.23 -6.05 15.60
C VAL A 68 15.79 -6.55 15.54
N ALA A 69 15.15 -6.82 16.68
CA ALA A 69 13.79 -7.31 16.73
C ALA A 69 12.79 -6.26 16.21
N GLY A 70 12.99 -4.98 16.52
CA GLY A 70 12.18 -3.88 15.99
C GLY A 70 12.28 -3.74 14.48
N SER A 71 13.50 -3.85 13.93
CA SER A 71 13.72 -3.83 12.48
C SER A 71 13.11 -5.05 11.76
N LEU A 72 13.28 -6.26 12.32
CA LEU A 72 12.67 -7.48 11.80
C LEU A 72 11.14 -7.44 11.88
N TYR A 73 10.59 -6.97 13.00
CA TYR A 73 9.15 -6.81 13.19
C TYR A 73 8.57 -5.80 12.19
N HIS A 74 9.25 -4.66 12.01
CA HIS A 74 8.88 -3.68 10.99
C HIS A 74 8.87 -4.29 9.58
N GLY A 75 9.91 -5.05 9.23
CA GLY A 75 9.98 -5.79 7.97
C GLY A 75 8.80 -6.76 7.79
N ILE A 76 8.58 -7.67 8.76
CA ILE A 76 7.52 -8.68 8.71
C ILE A 76 6.13 -8.05 8.61
N TYR A 77 5.84 -7.01 9.40
CA TYR A 77 4.52 -6.37 9.38
C TYR A 77 4.26 -5.63 8.07
N ARG A 78 5.30 -5.02 7.48
CA ARG A 78 5.22 -4.43 6.13
C ARG A 78 4.92 -5.50 5.08
N PHE A 79 5.58 -6.66 5.14
CA PHE A 79 5.27 -7.80 4.26
C PHE A 79 3.88 -8.43 4.48
N GLN A 80 3.38 -8.44 5.72
CA GLN A 80 2.02 -8.92 6.00
C GLN A 80 0.95 -7.93 5.53
N SER A 81 1.19 -6.63 5.66
CA SER A 81 0.28 -5.61 5.13
C SER A 81 0.13 -5.68 3.61
N THR A 82 1.17 -6.14 2.89
CA THR A 82 1.07 -6.44 1.45
C THR A 82 0.30 -7.72 1.12
N ARG A 83 0.05 -8.63 2.08
CA ARG A 83 -0.79 -9.84 1.89
C ARG A 83 -2.27 -9.61 2.19
N MET A 84 -2.64 -8.52 2.89
CA MET A 84 -4.04 -8.24 3.20
C MET A 84 -4.76 -7.42 2.11
N ALA A 85 -4.02 -6.89 1.12
CA ALA A 85 -4.59 -6.26 -0.06
C ALA A 85 -4.94 -7.34 -1.10
N SER A 86 -6.12 -7.92 -0.93
CA SER A 86 -7.05 -8.40 -1.97
C SER A 86 -7.76 -9.66 -1.50
N HIS A 87 -8.99 -9.51 -1.00
CA HIS A 87 -9.96 -10.54 -1.32
C HIS A 87 -10.35 -10.26 -2.77
N GLY A 88 -9.73 -10.98 -3.71
CA GLY A 88 -10.05 -10.91 -5.13
C GLY A 88 -11.49 -11.36 -5.30
N HIS A 89 -12.43 -10.42 -5.21
CA HIS A 89 -13.81 -10.67 -5.55
C HIS A 89 -13.85 -10.90 -7.06
N SER A 90 -14.49 -11.99 -7.48
CA SER A 90 -14.79 -12.16 -8.90
C SER A 90 -15.55 -10.94 -9.42
N LEU A 91 -15.46 -10.65 -10.72
CA LEU A 91 -16.17 -9.54 -11.36
C LEU A 91 -17.67 -9.52 -11.00
N LYS A 92 -18.28 -10.70 -10.86
CA LYS A 92 -19.68 -10.85 -10.45
C LYS A 92 -19.91 -10.44 -9.00
N GLU A 93 -19.07 -10.93 -8.09
CA GLU A 93 -19.15 -10.60 -6.66
C GLU A 93 -18.90 -9.12 -6.40
N PHE A 94 -17.91 -8.53 -7.08
CA PHE A 94 -17.63 -7.09 -6.98
C PHE A 94 -18.85 -6.26 -7.38
N LYS A 95 -19.44 -6.54 -8.55
CA LYS A 95 -20.64 -5.81 -9.03
C LYS A 95 -21.80 -5.95 -8.06
N ALA A 96 -22.08 -7.16 -7.59
CA ALA A 96 -23.17 -7.44 -6.65
C ALA A 96 -22.96 -6.75 -5.29
N TYR A 97 -21.73 -6.77 -4.77
CA TYR A 97 -21.39 -6.13 -3.51
C TYR A 97 -21.54 -4.60 -3.61
N ARG A 98 -20.98 -3.99 -4.66
CA ARG A 98 -21.05 -2.54 -4.88
C ARG A 98 -22.50 -2.05 -5.01
N GLU A 99 -23.32 -2.75 -5.79
CA GLU A 99 -24.74 -2.42 -5.95
C GLU A 99 -25.48 -2.46 -4.60
N LYS A 100 -25.36 -3.59 -3.89
CA LYS A 100 -25.99 -3.79 -2.57
C LYS A 100 -25.57 -2.75 -1.54
N MET A 101 -24.28 -2.37 -1.50
CA MET A 101 -23.80 -1.37 -0.54
C MET A 101 -24.22 0.04 -0.94
N ASN A 102 -24.21 0.38 -2.23
CA ASN A 102 -24.68 1.67 -2.70
C ASN A 102 -26.15 1.90 -2.38
N GLU A 103 -27.00 0.88 -2.57
CA GLU A 103 -28.41 0.91 -2.20
C GLU A 103 -28.56 1.26 -0.70
N LYS A 104 -27.94 0.47 0.18
CA LYS A 104 -27.98 0.70 1.63
C LYS A 104 -27.50 2.09 2.07
N ILE A 105 -26.44 2.60 1.43
CA ILE A 105 -25.87 3.91 1.73
C ILE A 105 -26.86 5.01 1.31
N LEU A 106 -27.44 4.92 0.12
CA LEU A 106 -28.35 5.93 -0.42
C LEU A 106 -29.73 5.89 0.26
N GLU A 107 -30.19 4.72 0.70
CA GLU A 107 -31.41 4.54 1.51
C GLU A 107 -31.40 5.33 2.82
N GLN A 108 -30.21 5.64 3.37
CA GLN A 108 -30.10 6.48 4.57
C GLN A 108 -30.58 7.93 4.34
N GLY A 109 -30.83 8.33 3.09
CA GLY A 109 -31.39 9.65 2.76
C GLY A 109 -30.46 10.83 3.03
N ASN A 110 -29.16 10.60 3.28
CA ASN A 110 -28.20 11.66 3.55
C ASN A 110 -27.89 12.46 2.26
N LEU A 111 -28.32 13.71 2.23
CA LEU A 111 -28.16 14.59 1.08
C LEU A 111 -26.69 14.82 0.69
N GLN A 112 -25.78 14.92 1.65
CA GLN A 112 -24.37 15.22 1.36
C GLN A 112 -23.67 14.02 0.74
N ILE A 113 -23.96 12.81 1.24
CA ILE A 113 -23.45 11.57 0.63
C ILE A 113 -23.97 11.44 -0.81
N LYS A 114 -25.28 11.65 -1.02
CA LYS A 114 -25.88 11.61 -2.37
C LYS A 114 -25.24 12.62 -3.32
N ARG A 115 -24.96 13.84 -2.86
CA ARG A 115 -24.28 14.87 -3.66
C ARG A 115 -22.87 14.45 -4.05
N PHE A 116 -22.10 13.88 -3.12
CA PHE A 116 -20.75 13.41 -3.40
C PHE A 116 -20.74 12.29 -4.45
N PHE A 117 -21.61 11.28 -4.31
CA PHE A 117 -21.75 10.19 -5.29
C PHE A 117 -22.11 10.70 -6.69
N ASN A 118 -22.98 11.72 -6.75
CA ASN A 118 -23.37 12.34 -8.01
C ASN A 118 -22.21 13.14 -8.64
N LEU A 119 -21.44 13.89 -7.83
CA LEU A 119 -20.26 14.60 -8.30
C LEU A 119 -19.19 13.65 -8.84
N ASP A 120 -18.93 12.55 -8.13
CA ASP A 120 -18.01 11.49 -8.57
C ASP A 120 -18.43 10.93 -9.93
N THR A 121 -19.70 10.54 -10.07
CA THR A 121 -20.23 10.03 -11.36
C THR A 121 -20.09 11.06 -12.48
N GLN A 122 -20.43 12.32 -12.21
CA GLN A 122 -20.39 13.38 -13.22
C GLN A 122 -18.98 13.75 -13.68
N ALA A 123 -17.96 13.58 -12.83
CA ALA A 123 -16.59 13.89 -13.17
C ALA A 123 -16.11 13.13 -14.43
N TYR A 124 -16.59 11.90 -14.61
CA TYR A 124 -16.23 10.99 -15.70
C TYR A 124 -17.08 11.13 -16.96
N ASN A 125 -18.10 11.99 -16.98
CA ASN A 125 -18.88 12.27 -18.19
C ASN A 125 -18.00 12.89 -19.30
N ASP A 126 -18.38 12.71 -20.57
CA ASP A 126 -17.69 13.35 -21.70
C ASP A 126 -17.66 14.87 -21.59
N GLY A 127 -16.57 15.47 -22.07
CA GLY A 127 -16.37 16.92 -22.13
C GLY A 127 -15.17 17.24 -23.02
N ALA A 128 -14.34 18.22 -22.63
CA ALA A 128 -13.09 18.51 -23.33
C ALA A 128 -12.13 17.31 -23.37
N LEU A 129 -12.20 16.44 -22.37
CA LEU A 129 -11.58 15.13 -22.37
C LEU A 129 -12.67 14.06 -22.56
N PRO A 130 -12.48 13.09 -23.48
CA PRO A 130 -13.37 11.95 -23.61
C PRO A 130 -13.42 11.14 -22.32
N ARG A 131 -14.55 10.48 -22.07
CA ARG A 131 -14.73 9.58 -20.93
C ARG A 131 -13.64 8.52 -20.86
N LYS A 132 -13.27 7.91 -22.00
CA LYS A 132 -12.15 6.96 -22.10
C LYS A 132 -10.87 7.47 -21.42
N THR A 133 -10.49 8.72 -21.70
CA THR A 133 -9.30 9.35 -21.10
C THR A 133 -9.49 9.58 -19.62
N LYS A 134 -10.67 10.03 -19.19
CA LYS A 134 -10.97 10.27 -17.78
C LYS A 134 -10.96 8.99 -16.94
N GLU A 135 -11.48 7.89 -17.46
CA GLU A 135 -11.46 6.59 -16.77
C GLU A 135 -10.02 6.07 -16.62
N LEU A 136 -9.15 6.28 -17.61
CA LEU A 136 -7.71 6.00 -17.49
C LEU A 136 -7.04 6.88 -16.42
N MET A 137 -7.43 8.16 -16.30
CA MET A 137 -6.93 9.02 -15.21
C MET A 137 -7.40 8.51 -13.84
N GLY A 138 -8.67 8.10 -13.73
CA GLY A 138 -9.23 7.48 -12.52
C GLY A 138 -8.51 6.20 -12.13
N LEU A 139 -8.17 5.36 -13.13
CA LEU A 139 -7.39 4.13 -12.93
C LEU A 139 -5.99 4.43 -12.36
N VAL A 140 -5.25 5.36 -12.96
CA VAL A 140 -3.92 5.75 -12.49
C VAL A 140 -3.98 6.33 -11.08
N ALA A 141 -4.93 7.24 -10.81
CA ALA A 141 -5.11 7.84 -9.49
C ALA A 141 -5.43 6.77 -8.43
N SER A 142 -6.31 5.83 -8.76
CA SER A 142 -6.69 4.72 -7.88
C SER A 142 -5.53 3.78 -7.58
N LEU A 143 -4.68 3.49 -8.57
CA LEU A 143 -3.51 2.64 -8.41
C LEU A 143 -2.46 3.29 -7.50
N VAL A 144 -2.19 4.58 -7.69
CA VAL A 144 -1.25 5.35 -6.83
C VAL A 144 -1.79 5.46 -5.39
N LEU A 145 -3.10 5.62 -5.23
CA LEU A 145 -3.77 5.62 -3.92
C LEU A 145 -3.93 4.23 -3.30
N ARG A 146 -3.63 3.16 -4.05
CA ARG A 146 -3.70 1.76 -3.58
C ARG A 146 -5.12 1.35 -3.13
N CYS A 147 -6.13 1.77 -3.89
CA CYS A 147 -7.53 1.40 -3.67
C CYS A 147 -7.96 0.30 -4.66
N ASP A 148 -8.00 -0.97 -4.23
CA ASP A 148 -8.32 -2.10 -5.11
C ASP A 148 -9.75 -2.06 -5.68
N ASP A 149 -10.74 -1.63 -4.90
CA ASP A 149 -12.12 -1.48 -5.37
C ASP A 149 -12.25 -0.37 -6.42
N CYS A 150 -11.51 0.73 -6.23
CA CYS A 150 -11.47 1.85 -7.18
C CYS A 150 -10.75 1.44 -8.49
N VAL A 151 -9.63 0.72 -8.37
CA VAL A 151 -8.90 0.14 -9.52
C VAL A 151 -9.81 -0.81 -10.29
N THR A 152 -10.48 -1.73 -9.60
CA THR A 152 -11.45 -2.67 -10.19
C THR A 152 -12.58 -1.93 -10.92
N TYR A 153 -13.16 -0.91 -10.28
CA TYR A 153 -14.20 -0.08 -10.91
C TYR A 153 -13.72 0.55 -12.22
N HIS A 154 -12.56 1.22 -12.20
CA HIS A 154 -12.05 1.89 -13.40
C HIS A 154 -11.57 0.92 -14.47
N ILE A 155 -11.12 -0.29 -14.13
CA ILE A 155 -10.85 -1.34 -15.13
C ILE A 155 -12.13 -1.70 -15.87
N ILE A 156 -13.23 -1.95 -15.15
CA ILE A 156 -14.52 -2.30 -15.75
C ILE A 156 -14.99 -1.18 -16.67
N GLN A 157 -14.92 0.09 -16.22
CA GLN A 157 -15.30 1.24 -17.04
C GLN A 157 -14.38 1.41 -18.26
N CYS A 158 -13.06 1.26 -18.10
CA CYS A 158 -12.11 1.33 -19.21
C CYS A 158 -12.37 0.24 -20.27
N VAL A 159 -12.68 -0.99 -19.84
CA VAL A 159 -13.08 -2.08 -20.75
C VAL A 159 -14.36 -1.71 -21.51
N GLU A 160 -15.39 -1.20 -20.82
CA GLU A 160 -16.63 -0.70 -21.45
C GLU A 160 -16.37 0.45 -22.44
N GLN A 161 -15.36 1.30 -22.18
CA GLN A 161 -14.89 2.36 -23.08
C GLN A 161 -13.92 1.88 -24.17
N LYS A 162 -13.76 0.57 -24.36
CA LYS A 162 -12.89 -0.04 -25.38
C LYS A 162 -11.43 0.42 -25.30
N VAL A 163 -10.94 0.67 -24.08
CA VAL A 163 -9.50 0.82 -23.83
C VAL A 163 -8.82 -0.48 -24.23
N SER A 164 -7.73 -0.39 -25.00
CA SER A 164 -6.94 -1.54 -25.42
C SER A 164 -5.99 -2.01 -24.31
N ASP A 165 -5.54 -3.27 -24.37
CA ASP A 165 -4.58 -3.79 -23.39
C ASP A 165 -3.26 -2.99 -23.42
N ALA A 166 -2.83 -2.52 -24.60
CA ALA A 166 -1.67 -1.65 -24.73
C ALA A 166 -1.84 -0.33 -23.94
N GLU A 167 -2.99 0.34 -24.08
CA GLU A 167 -3.31 1.55 -23.31
C GLU A 167 -3.36 1.28 -21.79
N PHE A 168 -3.89 0.12 -21.38
CA PHE A 168 -3.87 -0.29 -19.97
C PHE A 168 -2.45 -0.41 -19.43
N PHE A 169 -1.55 -1.10 -20.15
CA PHE A 169 -0.18 -1.30 -19.68
C PHE A 169 0.65 0.00 -19.68
N GLU A 170 0.37 0.95 -20.58
CA GLU A 170 0.95 2.29 -20.49
C GLU A 170 0.47 3.03 -19.23
N ALA A 171 -0.83 3.00 -18.94
CA ALA A 171 -1.37 3.62 -17.73
C ALA A 171 -0.86 2.96 -16.44
N PHE A 172 -0.79 1.62 -16.41
CA PHE A 172 -0.21 0.87 -15.31
C PHE A 172 1.26 1.20 -15.08
N ASN A 173 2.04 1.38 -16.16
CA ASN A 173 3.43 1.79 -16.04
C ASN A 173 3.53 3.17 -15.38
N ILE A 174 2.72 4.15 -15.79
CA ILE A 174 2.68 5.46 -15.12
C ILE A 174 2.30 5.33 -13.65
N GLY A 175 1.25 4.56 -13.33
CA GLY A 175 0.84 4.34 -11.95
C GLY A 175 1.91 3.64 -11.10
N LEU A 176 2.68 2.71 -11.69
CA LEU A 176 3.79 2.02 -11.03
C LEU A 176 4.98 2.95 -10.79
N ILE A 177 5.36 3.78 -11.76
CA ILE A 177 6.47 4.72 -11.62
C ILE A 177 6.14 5.78 -10.56
N VAL A 178 4.91 6.31 -10.56
CA VAL A 178 4.47 7.32 -9.59
C VAL A 178 4.22 6.71 -8.20
N GLY A 179 3.58 5.55 -8.13
CA GLY A 179 3.27 4.86 -6.87
C GLY A 179 4.44 4.10 -6.26
N GLY A 180 5.49 3.84 -7.03
CA GLY A 180 6.64 3.03 -6.63
C GLY A 180 6.32 1.54 -6.46
N SER A 181 7.29 0.77 -5.96
CA SER A 181 7.18 -0.70 -5.83
C SER A 181 6.03 -1.16 -4.92
N ILE A 182 5.50 -0.28 -4.06
CA ILE A 182 4.34 -0.58 -3.21
C ILE A 182 3.02 -0.69 -3.99
N ALA A 183 2.96 -0.20 -5.24
CA ALA A 183 1.81 -0.39 -6.12
C ALA A 183 1.78 -1.78 -6.78
N ILE A 184 2.89 -2.54 -6.73
CA ILE A 184 3.00 -3.85 -7.39
C ILE A 184 1.92 -4.85 -6.95
N PRO A 185 1.57 -5.02 -5.66
CA PRO A 185 0.48 -5.91 -5.26
C PRO A 185 -0.86 -5.53 -5.90
N HIS A 186 -1.20 -4.24 -5.87
CA HIS A 186 -2.42 -3.69 -6.48
C HIS A 186 -2.42 -3.87 -8.00
N LEU A 187 -1.26 -3.71 -8.65
CA LEU A 187 -1.10 -3.96 -10.08
C LEU A 187 -1.32 -5.44 -10.44
N ARG A 188 -0.90 -6.39 -9.59
CA ARG A 188 -1.18 -7.82 -9.83
C ARG A 188 -2.67 -8.10 -9.79
N SER A 189 -3.38 -7.60 -8.78
CA SER A 189 -4.85 -7.72 -8.69
C SER A 189 -5.56 -6.99 -9.84
N ALA A 190 -5.03 -5.85 -10.28
CA ALA A 190 -5.53 -5.13 -11.44
C ALA A 190 -5.46 -5.96 -12.73
N VAL A 191 -4.31 -6.61 -12.98
CA VAL A 191 -4.12 -7.46 -14.16
C VAL A 191 -5.05 -8.68 -14.10
N GLU A 192 -5.21 -9.31 -12.93
CA GLU A 192 -6.15 -10.42 -12.75
C GLU A 192 -7.60 -10.03 -13.08
N MET A 193 -8.04 -8.86 -12.59
CA MET A 193 -9.37 -8.34 -12.90
C MET A 193 -9.54 -7.98 -14.38
N LEU A 194 -8.51 -7.40 -15.01
CA LEU A 194 -8.52 -7.11 -16.45
C LEU A 194 -8.69 -8.40 -17.26
N GLU A 195 -7.94 -9.46 -16.93
CA GLU A 195 -8.08 -10.77 -17.58
C GLU A 195 -9.48 -11.36 -17.43
N GLU A 196 -10.08 -11.26 -16.24
CA GLU A 196 -11.45 -11.69 -16.01
C GLU A 196 -12.45 -10.90 -16.87
N CYS A 197 -12.32 -9.57 -16.94
CA CYS A 197 -13.15 -8.72 -17.79
C CYS A 197 -13.03 -9.12 -19.27
N ARG A 198 -11.80 -9.30 -19.77
CA ARG A 198 -11.54 -9.73 -21.15
C ARG A 198 -12.07 -11.12 -21.47
N ARG A 199 -11.96 -12.05 -20.51
CA ARG A 199 -12.53 -13.40 -20.67
C ARG A 199 -14.04 -13.32 -20.84
N LYS A 200 -14.71 -12.45 -20.09
CA LYS A 200 -16.16 -12.25 -20.19
C LYS A 200 -16.56 -11.62 -21.52
N GLU A 201 -15.82 -10.62 -22.02
CA GLU A 201 -16.08 -10.03 -23.36
C GLU A 201 -15.97 -11.07 -24.49
N ARG A 202 -15.04 -12.02 -24.39
CA ARG A 202 -14.90 -13.11 -25.37
C ARG A 202 -16.01 -14.16 -25.32
N GLN A 203 -16.79 -14.19 -24.24
CA GLN A 203 -17.89 -15.16 -24.04
C GLN A 203 -19.26 -14.60 -24.41
N THR A 204 -19.36 -13.28 -24.62
CA THR A 204 -20.55 -12.56 -25.08
C THR A 204 -20.49 -12.30 -26.57
#